data_AF-A0A968WEI7-F1
#
_entry.id   AF-A0A968WEI7-F1
#
_cell.length_a   1.000
_cell.length_b   1.000
_cell.length_c   1.000
_cell.angle_alpha   90.00
_cell.angle_beta   90.00
_cell.angle_gamma   90.00
#
_symmetry.space_group_name_H-M   'P 1'
#
loop_
_entity.id
_entity.type
_entity.pdbx_description
1 polymer ?
#
loop_
_entity_poly.entity_id
_entity_poly.type
_entity_poly.pdbx_seq_one_letter_code
_entity_poly.pdbx_strand_id
1 'polypeptide(L)'
;MQTMKLQAHIGADGMLQIQTPTDLKDTSVEVVVVVQPLPDASNATSEQIKPRYNAWGKATTKQSISNTIARMQQLRRKVALDKTSIRSMIEEGRRF
;
A
#
# COMPACT_ATOMS: atom_id res chain seq x y z
N MET A 1 -16.84 9.47 36.36
CA MET A 1 -15.67 8.88 35.66
C MET A 1 -14.41 9.55 36.19
N GLN A 2 -13.47 8.79 36.71
CA GLN A 2 -12.10 9.27 36.94
C GLN A 2 -11.22 8.81 35.77
N THR A 3 -10.40 9.71 35.24
CA THR A 3 -9.40 9.41 34.22
C THR A 3 -8.02 9.57 34.83
N MET A 4 -7.20 8.51 34.77
CA MET A 4 -5.82 8.51 35.25
C MET A 4 -4.84 8.40 34.07
N LYS A 5 -3.70 9.09 34.15
CA LYS A 5 -2.61 8.94 33.18
C LYS A 5 -1.64 7.88 33.69
N LEU A 6 -1.40 6.86 32.88
CA LEU A 6 -0.51 5.74 33.19
C LEU A 6 0.70 5.78 32.26
N GLN A 7 1.88 5.56 32.82
CA GLN A 7 3.09 5.33 32.04
C GLN A 7 3.15 3.84 31.71
N ALA A 8 2.95 3.51 30.43
CA ALA A 8 3.03 2.16 29.92
C ALA A 8 4.19 2.05 28.92
N HIS A 9 4.78 0.87 28.81
CA HIS A 9 5.78 0.56 27.80
C HIS A 9 5.48 -0.80 27.19
N ILE A 10 5.87 -0.96 25.93
CA ILE A 10 5.80 -2.25 25.24
C ILE A 10 7.15 -2.93 25.44
N GLY A 11 7.14 -4.13 25.99
CA GLY A 11 8.34 -4.93 26.20
C GLY A 11 8.96 -5.38 24.89
N ALA A 12 10.20 -5.88 24.94
CA ALA A 12 10.88 -6.47 23.77
C ALA A 12 10.15 -7.70 23.20
N ASP A 13 9.21 -8.26 23.96
CA ASP A 13 8.30 -9.36 23.62
C ASP A 13 7.01 -8.88 22.91
N GLY A 14 6.81 -7.58 22.73
CA GLY A 14 5.61 -7.00 22.12
C GLY A 14 4.40 -6.89 23.05
N MET A 15 4.59 -7.13 24.36
CA MET A 15 3.50 -7.08 25.34
C MET A 15 3.39 -5.70 25.98
N LEU A 16 2.17 -5.15 26.03
CA LEU A 16 1.86 -3.90 26.74
C LEU A 16 1.76 -4.16 28.24
N GLN A 17 2.71 -3.63 29.01
CA GLN A 17 2.69 -3.73 30.47
C GLN A 17 2.15 -2.44 31.09
N ILE A 18 1.08 -2.57 31.88
CA ILE A 18 0.46 -1.46 32.62
C ILE A 18 0.52 -1.81 34.11
N GLN A 19 1.28 -1.04 34.88
CA GLN A 19 1.26 -1.12 36.34
C GLN A 19 0.44 0.05 36.88
N THR A 20 -0.62 -0.27 37.61
CA THR A 20 -1.52 0.72 38.18
C THR A 20 -1.59 0.53 39.69
N PRO A 21 -0.95 1.41 40.50
CA PRO A 21 -1.20 1.42 41.92
C PRO A 21 -2.66 1.85 42.15
N THR A 22 -3.40 1.06 42.91
CA THR A 22 -4.80 1.32 43.22
C THR A 22 -5.02 1.08 44.70
N ASP A 23 -5.74 2.01 45.35
CA ASP A 23 -6.15 1.88 46.75
C ASP A 23 -7.49 1.11 46.87
N LEU A 24 -8.05 0.66 45.74
CA LEU A 24 -9.29 -0.09 45.67
C LEU A 24 -9.08 -1.50 46.24
N LYS A 25 -9.90 -1.85 47.24
CA LYS A 25 -9.94 -3.17 47.88
C LYS A 25 -11.36 -3.73 47.76
N ASP A 26 -11.47 -5.02 47.42
CA ASP A 26 -12.74 -5.75 47.35
C ASP A 26 -13.86 -5.02 46.57
N THR A 27 -13.57 -4.61 45.34
CA THR A 27 -14.55 -3.94 44.48
C THR A 27 -14.35 -4.32 43.03
N SER A 28 -15.45 -4.67 42.35
CA SER A 28 -15.46 -4.94 40.91
C SER A 28 -15.34 -3.63 40.14
N VAL A 29 -14.42 -3.60 39.17
CA VAL A 29 -14.15 -2.42 38.34
C VAL A 29 -14.25 -2.77 36.87
N GLU A 30 -14.79 -1.85 36.08
CA GLU A 30 -14.80 -1.91 34.63
C GLU A 30 -13.62 -1.11 34.07
N VAL A 31 -12.83 -1.74 33.20
CA VAL A 31 -11.62 -1.13 32.62
C VAL A 31 -11.79 -1.06 31.10
N VAL A 32 -11.69 0.16 30.56
CA VAL A 32 -11.70 0.39 29.11
C VAL A 32 -10.30 0.79 28.67
N VAL A 33 -9.66 -0.06 27.87
CA VAL A 33 -8.34 0.21 27.28
C VAL A 33 -8.53 0.64 25.83
N VAL A 34 -8.16 1.88 25.52
CA VAL A 34 -8.17 2.39 24.14
C VAL A 34 -6.73 2.44 23.65
N VAL A 35 -6.40 1.54 22.72
CA VAL A 35 -5.09 1.52 22.06
C VAL A 35 -5.17 2.42 20.83
N GLN A 36 -4.42 3.52 20.83
CA GLN A 36 -4.23 4.34 19.65
C GLN A 36 -2.78 4.17 19.18
N PRO A 37 -2.55 3.68 17.95
CA PRO A 37 -1.21 3.68 17.38
C PRO A 37 -0.76 5.13 17.20
N LEU A 38 0.33 5.50 17.86
CA LEU A 38 0.99 6.76 17.59
C LEU A 38 1.76 6.62 16.29
N PRO A 39 1.73 7.62 15.39
CA PRO A 39 2.63 7.62 14.25
C PRO A 39 4.06 7.62 14.80
N ASP A 40 4.84 6.59 14.49
CA ASP A 40 6.22 6.51 14.97
C ASP A 40 6.97 7.78 14.57
N ALA A 41 7.70 8.40 15.50
CA ALA A 41 8.60 9.49 15.17
C ALA A 41 9.73 9.02 14.20
N SER A 42 9.96 7.71 14.07
CA SER A 42 10.82 7.11 13.04
C SER A 42 10.10 6.91 11.69
N ASN A 43 8.77 6.92 11.68
CA ASN A 43 7.92 7.01 10.49
C ASN A 43 7.51 8.46 10.18
N ALA A 44 8.12 9.44 10.86
CA ALA A 44 8.24 10.82 10.38
C ALA A 44 9.29 10.97 9.25
N THR A 45 9.87 9.85 8.80
CA THR A 45 9.97 9.66 7.36
C THR A 45 8.59 9.17 6.92
N SER A 46 7.59 10.07 6.87
CA SER A 46 6.94 10.24 5.58
C SER A 46 8.08 10.07 4.58
N GLU A 47 8.07 8.97 3.85
CA GLU A 47 8.54 9.05 2.49
C GLU A 47 7.85 10.32 2.01
N GLN A 48 8.58 11.44 2.03
CA GLN A 48 8.33 12.50 1.10
C GLN A 48 8.40 11.69 -0.17
N ILE A 49 7.22 11.28 -0.66
CA ILE A 49 7.04 10.64 -1.94
C ILE A 49 7.50 11.76 -2.85
N LYS A 50 8.82 11.89 -3.02
CA LYS A 50 9.43 12.80 -3.95
C LYS A 50 8.72 12.41 -5.23
N PRO A 51 7.93 13.32 -5.82
CA PRO A 51 7.10 12.96 -6.96
C PRO A 51 8.02 12.29 -7.96
N ARG A 52 7.80 10.99 -8.20
CA ARG A 52 8.61 10.25 -9.15
C ARG A 52 8.20 10.75 -10.50
N TYR A 53 9.09 11.41 -11.22
CA TYR A 53 8.80 11.88 -12.57
C TYR A 53 9.19 10.81 -13.58
N ASN A 54 8.43 10.71 -14.66
CA ASN A 54 8.84 9.90 -15.81
C ASN A 54 9.94 10.62 -16.61
N ALA A 55 10.44 9.97 -17.67
CA ALA A 55 11.45 10.54 -18.58
C ALA A 55 11.02 11.84 -19.29
N TRP A 56 9.74 12.22 -19.20
CA TRP A 56 9.17 13.46 -19.77
C TRP A 56 8.77 14.48 -18.70
N GLY A 57 9.22 14.32 -17.45
CA GLY A 57 8.96 15.28 -16.37
C GLY A 57 7.52 15.29 -15.85
N LYS A 58 6.69 14.27 -16.15
CA LYS A 58 5.33 14.14 -15.62
C LYS A 58 5.32 13.29 -14.35
N ALA A 59 4.51 13.68 -13.37
CA ALA A 59 4.36 12.94 -12.13
C ALA A 59 3.82 11.52 -12.39
N THR A 60 4.50 10.53 -11.81
CA THR A 60 4.15 9.12 -11.90
C THR A 60 3.16 8.80 -10.80
N THR A 61 1.91 8.54 -11.18
CA THR A 61 0.84 8.12 -10.27
C THR A 61 0.46 6.69 -10.60
N LYS A 62 -0.16 5.98 -9.64
CA LYS A 62 -0.69 4.63 -9.87
C LYS A 62 -1.63 4.60 -11.08
N GLN A 63 -2.45 5.64 -11.24
CA GLN A 63 -3.36 5.79 -12.36
C GLN A 63 -2.61 5.95 -13.70
N SER A 64 -1.54 6.74 -13.77
CA SER A 64 -0.79 6.93 -15.01
C SER A 64 -0.05 5.65 -15.45
N ILE A 65 0.43 4.85 -14.50
CA ILE A 65 1.01 3.53 -14.75
C ILE A 65 -0.05 2.58 -15.34
N SER A 66 -1.19 2.44 -14.67
CA SER A 66 -2.28 1.55 -15.13
C SER A 66 -2.79 1.93 -16.53
N ASN A 67 -2.96 3.23 -16.79
CA ASN A 67 -3.38 3.72 -18.11
C ASN A 67 -2.37 3.37 -19.20
N THR A 68 -1.07 3.49 -18.90
CA THR A 68 0.01 3.13 -19.84
C THR A 68 -0.02 1.65 -20.16
N ILE A 69 -0.19 0.79 -19.15
CA ILE A 69 -0.30 -0.67 -19.33
C ILE A 69 -1.49 -1.01 -20.23
N ALA A 70 -2.66 -0.43 -19.97
CA ALA A 70 -3.87 -0.66 -20.77
C ALA A 70 -3.67 -0.26 -22.24
N ARG A 71 -3.06 0.92 -22.49
CA ARG A 71 -2.73 1.38 -23.85
C ARG A 71 -1.78 0.44 -24.56
N MET A 72 -0.74 -0.06 -23.88
CA MET A 72 0.20 -1.01 -24.47
C MET A 72 -0.46 -2.34 -24.82
N GLN A 73 -1.39 -2.82 -23.98
CA GLN A 73 -2.17 -4.03 -24.30
C GLN A 73 -3.09 -3.82 -25.51
N GLN A 74 -3.75 -2.66 -25.61
CA GLN A 74 -4.56 -2.32 -26.78
C GLN A 74 -3.72 -2.22 -28.06
N LEU A 75 -2.53 -1.59 -27.98
CA LEU A 75 -1.62 -1.49 -29.11
C LEU A 75 -1.16 -2.88 -29.55
N ARG A 76 -0.79 -3.76 -28.62
CA ARG A 76 -0.46 -5.16 -28.93
C ARG A 76 -1.58 -5.87 -29.68
N ARG A 77 -2.84 -5.65 -29.30
CA ARG A 77 -4.00 -6.22 -30.03
C ARG A 77 -4.19 -5.62 -31.43
N LYS A 78 -3.92 -4.32 -31.60
CA LYS A 78 -4.06 -3.64 -32.90
C LYS A 78 -2.93 -3.98 -33.87
N VAL A 79 -1.71 -4.12 -33.37
CA VAL A 79 -0.51 -4.41 -34.17
C VAL A 79 -0.34 -5.91 -34.41
N ALA A 80 -0.95 -6.77 -33.58
CA ALA A 80 -1.00 -8.19 -33.85
C ALA A 80 -1.70 -8.43 -35.19
N LEU A 81 -0.94 -8.85 -36.20
CA LEU A 81 -1.49 -9.40 -37.43
C LEU A 81 -2.37 -10.59 -37.05
N ASP A 82 -3.59 -10.62 -37.56
CA ASP A 82 -4.47 -11.75 -37.35
C ASP A 82 -3.86 -13.01 -38.01
N LYS A 83 -4.09 -14.17 -37.37
CA LYS A 83 -3.50 -15.45 -37.80
C LYS A 83 -3.88 -15.80 -39.25
N THR A 84 -5.03 -15.31 -39.72
CA THR A 84 -5.51 -15.49 -41.09
C THR A 84 -4.72 -14.64 -42.10
N SER A 85 -4.42 -13.38 -41.78
CA SER A 85 -3.55 -12.51 -42.58
C SER A 85 -2.13 -13.06 -42.70
N ILE A 86 -1.56 -13.57 -41.60
CA ILE A 86 -0.23 -14.22 -41.64
C ILE A 86 -0.24 -15.44 -42.57
N ARG A 87 -1.28 -16.27 -42.51
CA ARG A 87 -1.42 -17.43 -43.40
C ARG A 87 -1.57 -17.03 -44.87
N SER A 88 -2.35 -15.98 -45.15
CA SER A 88 -2.53 -15.44 -46.50
C SER A 88 -1.20 -14.97 -47.08
N MET A 89 -0.40 -14.23 -46.30
CA MET A 89 0.91 -13.73 -46.74
C MET A 89 1.91 -14.86 -47.02
N ILE A 90 1.89 -15.94 -46.21
CA ILE A 90 2.75 -17.12 -46.43
C ILE A 90 2.34 -17.85 -47.72
N GLU A 91 1.04 -18.02 -47.96
CA GLU A 91 0.54 -18.71 -49.15
C GLU A 91 0.79 -17.89 -50.42
N GLU A 92 0.65 -16.57 -50.36
CA GLU A 92 0.99 -15.66 -51.45
C GLU A 92 2.49 -15.69 -51.78
N GLY A 93 3.36 -15.67 -50.76
CA GLY A 93 4.81 -15.78 -50.94
C GLY A 93 5.28 -17.15 -51.46
N ARG A 94 4.49 -18.22 -51.29
CA ARG A 94 4.78 -19.55 -51.85
C ARG A 94 4.45 -19.66 -53.35
N ARG A 95 3.65 -18.73 -53.90
CA ARG A 95 3.24 -18.70 -55.31
C ARG A 95 4.25 -18.00 -56.23
N PHE A 96 5.28 -17.39 -55.66
CA PHE A 96 6.41 -16.77 -56.35
C PHE A 96 7.68 -17.57 -56.06
#